data_AF-A0A101WZ06-F1
#
_entry.id   AF-A0A101WZ06-F1
#
_cell.length_a   1.000
_cell.length_b   1.000
_cell.length_c   1.000
_cell.angle_alpha   90.00
_cell.angle_beta   90.00
_cell.angle_gamma   90.00
#
_symmetry.space_group_name_H-M   'P 1'
#
loop_
_entity.id
_entity.type
_entity.pdbx_description
1 polymer ?
#
loop_
_entity_poly.entity_id
_entity_poly.type
_entity_poly.pdbx_seq_one_letter_code
_entity_poly.pdbx_strand_id
1 'polypeptide(L)'
;MGNELITRRVHTDSGALTLLIINYVMALSSLLIINRAYLSIVRIILVTGLAALNFISLVRVHLSLVSKGGLFSYLLFLVNILPYAVLLTHPGPWLLIPIIPLVLFILEIVRGRGRSVIANASGTALIASSFIAWYVLMGGALTMSIIAISLMWVIYHSFNALYVEGKMPFRSEVKPWYSSVLWLVALPPLAYLMCTMVNPLFLFVLAEPTARALVAVRERKLSTSNLRARVRRIGVGLLIESLALAVLILVLLYIIS
;
A
#
# COMPACT_ATOMS: atom_id res chain seq x y z
N MET A 1 24.46 -37.83 -14.90
CA MET A 1 23.34 -37.78 -13.94
C MET A 1 23.38 -36.40 -13.30
N GLY A 2 22.39 -35.56 -13.64
CA GLY A 2 22.40 -34.12 -13.35
C GLY A 2 21.98 -33.82 -11.91
N ASN A 3 22.82 -33.05 -11.21
CA ASN A 3 22.43 -32.31 -10.01
C ASN A 3 22.12 -30.87 -10.44
N GLU A 4 20.95 -30.67 -11.03
CA GLU A 4 20.40 -29.31 -11.11
C GLU A 4 19.92 -28.94 -9.71
N LEU A 5 20.74 -28.18 -9.00
CA LEU A 5 20.32 -27.39 -7.85
C LEU A 5 19.23 -26.44 -8.32
N ILE A 6 17.97 -26.87 -8.18
CA ILE A 6 16.81 -26.01 -8.33
C ILE A 6 16.92 -24.95 -7.24
N THR A 7 17.58 -23.85 -7.57
CA THR A 7 17.56 -22.62 -6.79
C THR A 7 16.13 -22.14 -6.78
N ARG A 8 15.39 -22.47 -5.71
CA ARG A 8 14.08 -21.87 -5.45
C ARG A 8 14.29 -20.37 -5.38
N ARG A 9 13.95 -19.65 -6.44
CA ARG A 9 13.84 -18.18 -6.40
C ARG A 9 12.91 -17.85 -5.24
N VAL A 10 13.44 -17.13 -4.26
CA VAL A 10 12.63 -16.53 -3.21
C VAL A 10 11.65 -15.62 -3.93
N HIS A 11 10.38 -16.02 -4.00
CA HIS A 11 9.33 -15.16 -4.53
C HIS A 11 9.34 -13.91 -3.67
N THR A 12 9.62 -12.74 -4.23
CA THR A 12 9.55 -11.46 -3.50
C THR A 12 8.25 -10.79 -3.89
N ASP A 13 7.44 -10.38 -2.91
CA ASP A 13 6.25 -9.57 -3.17
C ASP A 13 6.68 -8.17 -3.64
N SER A 14 6.76 -8.02 -4.96
CA SER A 14 7.20 -6.78 -5.61
C SER A 14 6.21 -5.63 -5.37
N GLY A 15 4.94 -5.92 -5.14
CA GLY A 15 3.92 -4.91 -4.83
C GLY A 15 4.14 -4.31 -3.46
N ALA A 16 4.35 -5.15 -2.44
CA ALA A 16 4.66 -4.71 -1.08
C ALA A 16 5.96 -3.90 -1.01
N LEU A 17 7.02 -4.36 -1.70
CA LEU A 17 8.30 -3.64 -1.77
C LEU A 17 8.13 -2.26 -2.42
N THR A 18 7.43 -2.19 -3.55
CA THR A 18 7.20 -0.92 -4.26
C THR A 18 6.42 0.06 -3.39
N LEU A 19 5.38 -0.41 -2.69
CA LEU A 19 4.61 0.43 -1.79
C LEU A 19 5.45 0.98 -0.63
N LEU A 20 6.32 0.15 -0.03
CA LEU A 20 7.26 0.58 1.01
C LEU A 20 8.20 1.68 0.53
N ILE A 21 8.79 1.52 -0.67
CA ILE A 21 9.66 2.53 -1.29
C ILE A 21 8.89 3.82 -1.54
N ILE A 22 7.68 3.74 -2.12
CA ILE A 22 6.84 4.91 -2.37
C ILE A 22 6.50 5.62 -1.05
N ASN A 23 6.11 4.89 0.00
CA ASN A 23 5.82 5.48 1.31
C ASN A 23 7.02 6.25 1.87
N TYR A 24 8.22 5.68 1.75
CA TYR A 24 9.44 6.33 2.20
C TYR A 24 9.74 7.60 1.40
N VAL A 25 9.68 7.52 0.07
CA VAL A 25 9.89 8.68 -0.82
C VAL A 25 8.86 9.77 -0.55
N MET A 26 7.59 9.41 -0.36
CA MET A 26 6.54 10.35 0.02
C MET A 26 6.80 10.99 1.38
N ALA A 27 7.22 10.22 2.39
CA ALA A 27 7.54 10.73 3.72
C ALA A 27 8.71 11.73 3.65
N LEU A 28 9.79 11.37 2.94
CA LEU A 28 10.93 12.25 2.73
C LEU A 28 10.53 13.52 1.97
N SER A 29 9.76 13.39 0.88
CA SER A 29 9.31 14.54 0.08
C SER A 29 8.42 15.48 0.90
N SER A 30 7.51 14.93 1.71
CA SER A 30 6.65 15.70 2.61
C SER A 30 7.47 16.44 3.66
N LEU A 31 8.51 15.79 4.20
CA LEU A 31 9.44 16.42 5.15
C LEU A 31 10.17 17.60 4.50
N LEU A 32 10.71 17.43 3.29
CA LEU A 32 11.44 18.46 2.57
C LEU A 32 10.54 19.65 2.17
N ILE A 33 9.29 19.40 1.81
CA ILE A 33 8.34 20.44 1.38
C ILE A 33 7.84 21.24 2.59
N ILE A 34 7.45 20.56 3.66
CA ILE A 34 6.72 21.12 4.80
C ILE A 34 7.68 21.58 5.91
N ASN A 35 8.70 20.80 6.22
CA ASN A 35 9.60 21.02 7.36
C ASN A 35 10.95 21.58 6.90
N ARG A 36 10.94 22.79 6.32
CA ARG A 36 12.12 23.42 5.69
C ARG A 36 13.19 23.94 6.67
N ALA A 37 12.85 24.15 7.94
CA ALA A 37 13.70 24.90 8.86
C ALA A 37 14.65 24.05 9.73
N TYR A 38 14.40 22.74 9.90
CA TYR A 38 15.17 21.89 10.85
C TYR A 38 15.38 20.45 10.36
N LEU A 39 16.06 20.29 9.23
CA LEU A 39 16.40 18.96 8.70
C LEU A 39 17.75 18.49 9.26
N SER A 40 17.74 17.38 10.00
CA SER A 40 18.97 16.70 10.43
C SER A 40 19.37 15.65 9.40
N ILE A 41 20.44 15.92 8.64
CA ILE A 41 20.97 15.01 7.62
C ILE A 41 21.36 13.66 8.25
N VAL A 42 22.01 13.69 9.41
CA VAL A 42 22.40 12.48 10.15
C VAL A 42 21.19 11.62 10.48
N ARG A 43 20.11 12.24 10.98
CA ARG A 43 18.85 11.55 11.29
C ARG A 43 18.24 10.90 10.04
N ILE A 44 18.21 11.63 8.91
CA ILE A 44 17.68 11.11 7.65
C ILE A 44 18.50 9.91 7.16
N ILE A 45 19.83 9.95 7.22
CA ILE A 45 20.69 8.83 6.82
C ILE A 45 20.42 7.59 7.69
N LEU A 46 20.34 7.77 9.02
CA LEU A 46 20.04 6.66 9.95
C LEU A 46 18.65 6.05 9.69
N VAL A 47 17.63 6.90 9.47
CA VAL A 47 16.27 6.43 9.16
C VAL A 47 16.22 5.75 7.79
N THR A 48 17.00 6.20 6.80
CA THR A 48 17.14 5.53 5.50
C THR A 48 17.70 4.13 5.68
N GLY A 49 18.77 3.97 6.47
CA GLY A 49 19.36 2.67 6.78
C GLY A 49 18.37 1.74 7.49
N LEU A 50 17.62 2.27 8.47
CA LEU A 50 16.57 1.52 9.16
C LEU A 50 15.45 1.08 8.21
N ALA A 51 15.00 1.96 7.32
CA ALA A 51 13.98 1.64 6.31
C ALA A 51 14.45 0.54 5.37
N ALA A 52 15.69 0.61 4.87
CA ALA A 52 16.24 -0.43 4.00
C ALA A 52 16.27 -1.81 4.70
N LEU A 53 16.73 -1.86 5.96
CA LEU A 53 16.74 -3.09 6.75
C LEU A 53 15.32 -3.62 7.01
N ASN A 54 14.38 -2.72 7.33
CA ASN A 54 12.98 -3.05 7.53
C ASN A 54 12.34 -3.63 6.26
N PHE A 55 12.61 -3.06 5.09
CA PHE A 55 12.02 -3.52 3.83
C PHE A 55 12.52 -4.93 3.46
N ILE A 56 13.82 -5.18 3.60
CA ILE A 56 14.41 -6.49 3.35
C ILE A 56 13.81 -7.55 4.29
N SER A 57 13.62 -7.20 5.56
CA SER A 57 13.05 -8.09 6.58
C SER A 57 11.55 -8.34 6.35
N LEU A 58 10.75 -7.29 6.15
CA LEU A 58 9.30 -7.37 5.97
C LEU A 58 8.91 -8.22 4.76
N VAL A 59 9.64 -8.09 3.64
CA VAL A 59 9.39 -8.90 2.42
C VAL A 59 9.61 -10.38 2.70
N ARG A 60 10.63 -10.75 3.48
CA ARG A 60 10.88 -12.15 3.87
C ARG A 60 9.82 -12.68 4.85
N VAL A 61 9.37 -11.84 5.77
CA VAL A 61 8.41 -12.21 6.82
C VAL A 61 6.99 -12.36 6.29
N HIS A 62 6.55 -11.45 5.40
CA HIS A 62 5.20 -11.44 4.85
C HIS A 62 4.83 -12.81 4.23
N LEU A 63 5.71 -13.35 3.40
CA LEU A 63 5.50 -14.64 2.74
C LEU A 63 5.47 -15.81 3.72
N SER A 64 6.25 -15.71 4.80
CA SER A 64 6.25 -16.73 5.86
C SER A 64 4.94 -16.70 6.66
N LEU A 65 4.45 -15.53 7.04
CA LEU A 65 3.17 -15.40 7.78
C LEU A 65 1.97 -15.91 6.96
N VAL A 66 1.94 -15.60 5.66
CA VAL A 66 0.87 -16.00 4.74
C VAL A 66 0.88 -17.52 4.44
N SER A 67 1.97 -18.23 4.76
CA SER A 67 2.14 -19.68 4.51
C SER A 67 2.07 -20.56 5.76
N LYS A 68 1.54 -20.05 6.89
CA LYS A 68 1.56 -20.67 8.24
C LYS A 68 2.95 -20.62 8.89
N GLY A 69 3.49 -19.41 9.03
CA GLY A 69 4.78 -19.17 9.70
C GLY A 69 4.77 -19.63 11.17
N GLY A 70 5.94 -20.07 11.65
CA GLY A 70 6.16 -20.42 13.05
C GLY A 70 6.43 -19.20 13.95
N LEU A 71 6.70 -19.43 15.24
CA LEU A 71 7.01 -18.41 16.24
C LEU A 71 8.03 -17.35 15.75
N PHE A 72 9.07 -17.80 15.05
CA PHE A 72 10.10 -16.94 14.49
C PHE A 72 9.56 -15.88 13.51
N SER A 73 8.59 -16.25 12.66
CA SER A 73 7.95 -15.33 11.71
C SER A 73 7.11 -14.27 12.43
N TYR A 74 6.45 -14.64 13.53
CA TYR A 74 5.73 -13.70 14.39
C TYR A 74 6.67 -12.73 15.12
N LEU A 75 7.79 -13.23 15.66
CA LEU A 75 8.79 -12.38 16.32
C LEU A 75 9.41 -11.39 15.34
N LEU A 76 9.78 -11.84 14.14
CA LEU A 76 10.27 -10.95 13.10
C LEU A 76 9.22 -9.93 12.67
N PHE A 77 7.93 -10.30 12.63
CA PHE A 77 6.87 -9.34 12.36
C PHE A 77 6.78 -8.25 13.43
N LEU A 78 6.88 -8.62 14.71
CA LEU A 78 6.91 -7.67 15.82
C LEU A 78 8.08 -6.69 15.71
N VAL A 79 9.25 -7.16 15.28
CA VAL A 79 10.41 -6.28 15.00
C VAL A 79 10.11 -5.33 13.84
N ASN A 80 9.43 -5.81 12.79
CA ASN A 80 9.14 -5.00 11.62
C ASN A 80 8.05 -3.93 11.84
N ILE A 81 7.20 -4.08 12.86
CA ILE A 81 6.25 -3.03 13.27
C ILE A 81 6.84 -2.04 14.29
N LEU A 82 8.08 -2.26 14.74
CA LEU A 82 8.74 -1.36 15.70
C LEU A 82 8.86 0.09 15.23
N PRO A 83 9.04 0.41 13.92
CA PRO A 83 9.04 1.79 13.45
C PRO A 83 7.76 2.57 13.82
N TYR A 84 6.60 1.90 13.94
CA TYR A 84 5.35 2.54 14.36
C TYR A 84 5.35 2.98 15.83
N ALA A 85 6.22 2.41 16.67
CA ALA A 85 6.34 2.79 18.08
C ALA A 85 6.74 4.27 18.24
N VAL A 86 7.39 4.87 17.22
CA VAL A 86 7.67 6.31 17.22
C VAL A 86 6.40 7.14 17.44
N LEU A 87 5.25 6.69 16.95
CA LEU A 87 4.00 7.42 17.05
C LEU A 87 3.46 7.48 18.48
N LEU A 88 3.87 6.55 19.36
CA LEU A 88 3.51 6.57 20.78
C LEU A 88 4.09 7.77 21.52
N THR A 89 5.16 8.38 20.99
CA THR A 89 5.71 9.65 21.50
C THR A 89 4.80 10.86 21.20
N HIS A 90 3.80 10.68 20.33
CA HIS A 90 2.82 11.70 19.94
C HIS A 90 1.41 11.12 20.08
N PRO A 91 0.90 10.94 21.32
CA PRO A 91 -0.40 10.31 21.53
C PRO A 91 -1.53 11.16 20.94
N GLY A 92 -2.41 10.53 20.17
CA GLY A 92 -3.56 11.18 19.56
C GLY A 92 -4.40 10.23 18.70
N PRO A 93 -5.56 10.68 18.20
CA PRO A 93 -6.49 9.84 17.44
C PRO A 93 -5.90 9.31 16.13
N TRP A 94 -4.86 9.94 15.57
CA TRP A 94 -4.13 9.46 14.39
C TRP A 94 -3.44 8.11 14.61
N LEU A 95 -3.22 7.67 15.87
CA LEU A 95 -2.73 6.33 16.17
C LEU A 95 -3.66 5.21 15.64
N LEU A 96 -4.95 5.52 15.43
CA LEU A 96 -5.89 4.59 14.83
C LEU A 96 -5.53 4.22 13.38
N ILE A 97 -4.81 5.08 12.67
CA ILE A 97 -4.41 4.87 11.27
C ILE A 97 -3.59 3.57 11.11
N PRO A 98 -2.52 3.34 11.88
CA PRO A 98 -1.81 2.05 11.85
C PRO A 98 -2.42 0.97 12.75
N ILE A 99 -3.05 1.33 13.89
CA ILE A 99 -3.56 0.34 14.85
C ILE A 99 -4.70 -0.50 14.28
N ILE A 100 -5.68 0.12 13.61
CA ILE A 100 -6.82 -0.61 13.06
C ILE A 100 -6.38 -1.66 12.04
N PRO A 101 -5.57 -1.32 11.00
CA PRO A 101 -5.00 -2.32 10.10
C PRO A 101 -4.18 -3.40 10.81
N LEU A 102 -3.34 -3.02 11.79
CA LEU A 102 -2.51 -3.96 12.52
C LEU A 102 -3.35 -5.01 13.27
N VAL A 103 -4.37 -4.57 14.01
CA VAL A 103 -5.25 -5.45 14.78
C VAL A 103 -6.01 -6.38 13.85
N LEU A 104 -6.59 -5.86 12.77
CA LEU A 104 -7.32 -6.68 11.79
C LEU A 104 -6.40 -7.74 11.15
N PHE A 105 -5.16 -7.36 10.82
CA PHE A 105 -4.18 -8.27 10.24
C PHE A 105 -3.78 -9.38 11.22
N ILE A 106 -3.45 -9.03 12.46
CA ILE A 106 -3.09 -10.00 13.50
C ILE A 106 -4.25 -10.96 13.78
N LEU A 107 -5.48 -10.45 13.91
CA LEU A 107 -6.65 -11.29 14.14
C LEU A 107 -6.83 -12.34 13.04
N GLU A 108 -6.65 -11.97 11.77
CA GLU A 108 -6.76 -12.92 10.67
C GLU A 108 -5.60 -13.92 10.63
N ILE A 109 -4.37 -13.48 10.91
CA ILE A 109 -3.23 -14.41 10.98
C ILE A 109 -3.41 -15.41 12.12
N VAL A 110 -3.78 -14.96 13.32
CA VAL A 110 -4.00 -15.83 14.49
C VAL A 110 -5.10 -16.86 14.23
N ARG A 111 -6.13 -16.49 13.45
CA ARG A 111 -7.19 -17.41 12.98
C ARG A 111 -6.73 -18.38 11.88
N GLY A 112 -5.45 -18.36 11.49
CA GLY A 112 -4.91 -19.16 10.38
C GLY A 112 -5.38 -18.68 9.00
N ARG A 113 -5.97 -17.49 8.92
CA ARG A 113 -6.55 -16.88 7.71
C ARG A 113 -5.63 -15.83 7.09
N GLY A 114 -4.30 -16.03 7.17
CA GLY A 114 -3.32 -15.08 6.60
C GLY A 114 -3.43 -14.86 5.09
N ARG A 115 -4.17 -15.72 4.37
CA ARG A 115 -4.53 -15.54 2.96
C ARG A 115 -5.91 -14.94 2.75
N SER A 116 -6.64 -14.50 3.77
CA SER A 116 -7.97 -13.92 3.60
C SER A 116 -7.90 -12.56 2.92
N VAL A 117 -9.04 -12.11 2.38
CA VAL A 117 -9.14 -10.76 1.80
C VAL A 117 -8.95 -9.69 2.87
N ILE A 118 -9.43 -9.94 4.09
CA ILE A 118 -9.23 -9.03 5.22
C ILE A 118 -7.74 -8.95 5.56
N ALA A 119 -7.02 -10.07 5.64
CA ALA A 119 -5.58 -10.08 5.87
C ALA A 119 -4.82 -9.34 4.77
N ASN A 120 -5.18 -9.52 3.50
CA ASN A 120 -4.53 -8.81 2.41
C ASN A 120 -4.80 -7.29 2.44
N ALA A 121 -6.06 -6.89 2.61
CA ALA A 121 -6.44 -5.47 2.65
C ALA A 121 -5.85 -4.77 3.89
N SER A 122 -5.93 -5.39 5.07
CA SER A 122 -5.36 -4.84 6.31
C SER A 122 -3.83 -4.85 6.30
N GLY A 123 -3.18 -5.86 5.74
CA GLY A 123 -1.73 -5.87 5.54
C GLY A 123 -1.27 -4.78 4.59
N THR A 124 -1.98 -4.57 3.47
CA THR A 124 -1.70 -3.48 2.53
C THR A 124 -1.90 -2.11 3.18
N ALA A 125 -3.00 -1.95 3.94
CA ALA A 125 -3.30 -0.73 4.69
C ALA A 125 -2.24 -0.44 5.76
N LEU A 126 -1.78 -1.48 6.47
CA LEU A 126 -0.70 -1.38 7.44
C LEU A 126 0.57 -0.90 6.74
N ILE A 127 0.99 -1.54 5.65
CA ILE A 127 2.16 -1.10 4.87
C ILE A 127 1.99 0.35 4.44
N ALA A 128 0.85 0.75 3.85
CA ALA A 128 0.57 2.13 3.46
C ALA A 128 0.70 3.12 4.63
N SER A 129 0.25 2.72 5.84
CA SER A 129 0.38 3.55 7.04
C SER A 129 1.83 3.74 7.51
N SER A 130 2.82 3.00 6.98
CA SER A 130 4.23 3.25 7.33
C SER A 130 4.71 4.65 6.94
N PHE A 131 4.04 5.31 5.99
CA PHE A 131 4.29 6.70 5.61
C PHE A 131 4.40 7.64 6.84
N ILE A 132 3.41 7.62 7.74
CA ILE A 132 3.39 8.53 8.89
C ILE A 132 4.48 8.18 9.91
N ALA A 133 4.79 6.90 10.08
CA ALA A 133 5.86 6.45 10.96
C ALA A 133 7.24 6.92 10.46
N TRP A 134 7.53 6.74 9.16
CA TRP A 134 8.78 7.20 8.56
C TRP A 134 8.91 8.72 8.62
N TYR A 135 7.83 9.45 8.33
CA TYR A 135 7.82 10.91 8.39
C TYR A 135 8.18 11.42 9.80
N VAL A 136 7.56 10.88 10.85
CA VAL A 136 7.87 11.25 12.25
C VAL A 136 9.28 10.80 12.64
N LEU A 137 9.72 9.60 12.23
CA LEU A 137 11.08 9.12 12.47
C LEU A 137 12.15 10.03 11.89
N MET A 138 11.90 10.67 10.74
CA MET A 138 12.82 11.66 10.16
C MET A 138 12.77 13.04 10.85
N GLY A 139 11.82 13.27 11.74
CA GLY A 139 11.64 14.54 12.45
C GLY A 139 10.51 15.40 11.94
N GLY A 140 9.60 14.81 11.15
CA GLY A 140 8.38 15.45 10.73
C GLY A 140 7.44 15.75 11.91
N ALA A 141 6.83 16.93 11.90
CA ALA A 141 5.80 17.30 12.87
C ALA A 141 4.43 16.81 12.42
N LEU A 142 3.66 16.18 13.31
CA LEU A 142 2.31 15.72 13.00
C LEU A 142 1.34 16.89 12.85
N THR A 143 1.27 17.44 11.64
CA THR A 143 0.27 18.43 11.25
C THR A 143 -0.99 17.74 10.74
N MET A 144 -2.11 18.45 10.77
CA MET A 144 -3.37 17.93 10.23
C MET A 144 -3.29 17.57 8.74
N SER A 145 -2.48 18.29 7.95
CA SER A 145 -2.23 17.98 6.55
C SER A 145 -1.54 16.62 6.37
N ILE A 146 -0.53 16.31 7.18
CA ILE A 146 0.16 15.01 7.15
C ILE A 146 -0.77 13.88 7.57
N ILE A 147 -1.58 14.11 8.61
CA ILE A 147 -2.58 13.14 9.08
C ILE A 147 -3.61 12.88 7.97
N ALA A 148 -4.11 13.92 7.30
CA ALA A 148 -5.06 13.78 6.20
C ALA A 148 -4.46 13.05 5.00
N ILE A 149 -3.22 13.37 4.60
CA ILE A 149 -2.50 12.66 3.54
C ILE A 149 -2.34 11.18 3.90
N SER A 150 -1.89 10.87 5.12
CA SER A 150 -1.74 9.50 5.58
C SER A 150 -3.06 8.73 5.59
N LEU A 151 -4.14 9.36 6.05
CA LEU A 151 -5.46 8.76 6.09
C LEU A 151 -5.98 8.46 4.68
N MET A 152 -5.89 9.44 3.77
CA MET A 152 -6.28 9.26 2.38
C MET A 152 -5.47 8.14 1.71
N TRP A 153 -4.16 8.10 1.94
CA TRP A 153 -3.25 7.09 1.39
C TRP A 153 -3.62 5.68 1.84
N VAL A 154 -3.86 5.49 3.14
CA VAL A 154 -4.29 4.20 3.71
C VAL A 154 -5.64 3.77 3.15
N ILE A 155 -6.61 4.68 3.07
CA ILE A 155 -7.95 4.38 2.55
C ILE A 155 -7.90 4.02 1.06
N TYR A 156 -7.12 4.77 0.28
CA TYR A 156 -6.92 4.51 -1.15
C TYR A 156 -6.31 3.13 -1.41
N HIS A 157 -5.27 2.76 -0.66
CA HIS A 157 -4.64 1.44 -0.80
C HIS A 157 -5.52 0.30 -0.29
N SER A 158 -6.29 0.53 0.77
CA SER A 158 -7.32 -0.42 1.25
C SER A 158 -8.41 -0.64 0.21
N PHE A 159 -8.89 0.45 -0.41
CA PHE A 159 -9.86 0.42 -1.50
C PHE A 159 -9.34 -0.42 -2.67
N ASN A 160 -8.12 -0.14 -3.13
CA ASN A 160 -7.51 -0.87 -4.25
C ASN A 160 -7.30 -2.35 -3.94
N ALA A 161 -6.84 -2.69 -2.74
CA ALA A 161 -6.67 -4.08 -2.33
C ALA A 161 -8.01 -4.84 -2.37
N LEU A 162 -9.08 -4.26 -1.80
CA LEU A 162 -10.42 -4.86 -1.85
C LEU A 162 -10.98 -4.94 -3.26
N TYR A 163 -10.73 -3.93 -4.10
CA TYR A 163 -11.17 -3.90 -5.48
C TYR A 163 -10.53 -5.01 -6.31
N VAL A 164 -9.22 -5.20 -6.18
CA VAL A 164 -8.48 -6.27 -6.87
C VAL A 164 -8.94 -7.63 -6.39
N GLU A 165 -9.05 -7.83 -5.06
CA GLU A 165 -9.53 -9.09 -4.47
C GLU A 165 -10.97 -9.42 -4.91
N GLY A 166 -11.86 -8.43 -4.95
CA GLY A 166 -13.24 -8.60 -5.42
C GLY A 166 -13.37 -8.92 -6.91
N LYS A 167 -12.32 -8.66 -7.70
CA LYS A 167 -12.25 -9.05 -9.13
C LYS A 167 -11.66 -10.43 -9.36
N MET A 168 -11.03 -11.04 -8.37
CA MET A 168 -10.43 -12.36 -8.54
C MET A 168 -11.51 -13.44 -8.68
N PRO A 169 -11.46 -14.28 -9.73
CA PRO A 169 -12.51 -15.28 -10.00
C PRO A 169 -12.62 -16.36 -8.92
N PHE A 170 -11.56 -16.60 -8.16
CA PHE A 170 -11.50 -17.63 -7.10
C PHE A 170 -11.98 -17.10 -5.73
N ARG A 171 -12.22 -15.79 -5.59
CA ARG A 171 -12.66 -15.12 -4.36
C ARG A 171 -14.15 -14.79 -4.43
N SER A 172 -14.97 -15.83 -4.61
CA SER A 172 -16.40 -15.67 -4.92
C SER A 172 -17.24 -15.01 -3.81
N GLU A 173 -16.71 -14.97 -2.59
CA GLU A 173 -17.30 -14.39 -1.39
C GLU A 173 -17.14 -12.86 -1.32
N VAL A 174 -16.11 -12.30 -1.95
CA VAL A 174 -15.82 -10.87 -1.93
C VAL A 174 -16.38 -10.23 -3.18
N LYS A 175 -17.35 -9.33 -2.98
CA LYS A 175 -17.99 -8.62 -4.09
C LYS A 175 -17.21 -7.34 -4.40
N PRO A 176 -17.07 -6.95 -5.68
CA PRO A 176 -16.41 -5.70 -6.06
C PRO A 176 -16.96 -4.46 -5.33
N TRP A 177 -18.27 -4.44 -5.00
CA TRP A 177 -18.89 -3.31 -4.31
C TRP A 177 -18.43 -3.11 -2.85
N TYR A 178 -17.74 -4.07 -2.22
CA TYR A 178 -17.16 -3.87 -0.89
C TYR A 178 -16.10 -2.77 -0.89
N SER A 179 -15.30 -2.64 -1.95
CA SER A 179 -14.38 -1.50 -2.08
C SER A 179 -15.18 -0.19 -2.22
N SER A 180 -16.28 -0.19 -2.97
CA SER A 180 -17.14 0.97 -3.11
C SER A 180 -17.74 1.42 -1.77
N VAL A 181 -18.18 0.49 -0.91
CA VAL A 181 -18.70 0.85 0.42
C VAL A 181 -17.60 1.47 1.27
N LEU A 182 -16.40 0.88 1.31
CA LEU A 182 -15.27 1.46 2.02
C LEU A 182 -14.99 2.89 1.53
N TRP A 183 -14.91 3.09 0.22
CA TRP A 183 -14.62 4.39 -0.37
C TRP A 183 -15.73 5.41 -0.11
N LEU A 184 -17.00 5.06 -0.34
CA LEU A 184 -18.13 5.97 -0.18
C LEU A 184 -18.39 6.34 1.27
N VAL A 185 -18.08 5.48 2.24
CA VAL A 185 -18.13 5.82 3.68
C VAL A 185 -16.99 6.76 4.05
N ALA A 186 -15.80 6.55 3.50
CA ALA A 186 -14.63 7.40 3.75
C ALA A 186 -14.66 8.74 2.98
N LEU A 187 -15.37 8.81 1.86
CA LEU A 187 -15.34 9.96 0.95
C LEU A 187 -15.84 11.25 1.61
N PRO A 188 -16.97 11.31 2.34
CA PRO A 188 -17.42 12.54 2.98
C PRO A 188 -16.42 13.15 3.97
N PRO A 189 -15.86 12.41 4.95
CA PRO A 189 -14.87 12.98 5.86
C PRO A 189 -13.57 13.36 5.14
N LEU A 190 -13.14 12.60 4.12
CA LEU A 190 -11.96 12.95 3.31
C LEU A 190 -12.19 14.23 2.50
N ALA A 191 -13.34 14.36 1.84
CA ALA A 191 -13.69 15.55 1.08
C ALA A 191 -13.77 16.80 1.98
N TYR A 192 -14.36 16.66 3.18
CA TYR A 192 -14.39 17.74 4.17
C TYR A 192 -12.99 18.16 4.61
N LEU A 193 -12.12 17.21 4.95
CA LEU A 193 -10.72 17.48 5.30
C LEU A 193 -9.96 18.18 4.16
N MET A 194 -10.16 17.75 2.92
CA MET A 194 -9.50 18.37 1.77
C MET A 194 -10.03 19.79 1.51
N CYS A 195 -11.34 20.01 1.50
CA CYS A 195 -11.93 21.34 1.34
C CYS A 195 -11.47 22.35 2.39
N THR A 196 -11.24 21.90 3.63
CA THR A 196 -10.92 22.78 4.76
C THR A 196 -9.43 22.99 4.98
N MET A 197 -8.57 22.05 4.57
CA MET A 197 -7.15 22.08 4.95
C MET A 197 -6.18 22.18 3.78
N VAL A 198 -6.61 21.87 2.56
CA VAL A 198 -5.69 21.73 1.43
C VAL A 198 -6.44 22.05 0.15
N ASN A 199 -6.24 23.26 -0.40
CA ASN A 199 -6.66 23.76 -1.72
C ASN A 199 -7.68 22.86 -2.49
N PRO A 200 -8.88 23.34 -2.87
CA PRO A 200 -9.90 22.56 -3.57
C PRO A 200 -9.42 21.68 -4.75
N LEU A 201 -8.30 22.04 -5.39
CA LEU A 201 -7.61 21.21 -6.38
C LEU A 201 -7.26 19.79 -5.87
N PHE A 202 -7.10 19.55 -4.57
CA PHE A 202 -6.87 18.21 -4.03
C PHE A 202 -8.09 17.29 -4.17
N LEU A 203 -9.29 17.82 -4.41
CA LEU A 203 -10.48 17.00 -4.74
C LEU A 203 -10.30 16.23 -6.05
N PHE A 204 -9.45 16.70 -6.98
CA PHE A 204 -9.12 15.95 -8.20
C PHE A 204 -8.44 14.61 -7.87
N VAL A 205 -7.69 14.52 -6.77
CA VAL A 205 -7.04 13.26 -6.33
C VAL A 205 -8.08 12.22 -5.90
N LEU A 206 -9.28 12.65 -5.46
CA LEU A 206 -10.38 11.76 -5.10
C LEU A 206 -11.18 11.28 -6.32
N ALA A 207 -11.02 11.90 -7.50
CA ALA A 207 -11.85 11.59 -8.67
C ALA A 207 -11.60 10.18 -9.22
N GLU A 208 -10.33 9.78 -9.34
CA GLU A 208 -9.93 8.47 -9.87
C GLU A 208 -10.43 7.28 -9.01
N PRO A 209 -10.21 7.23 -7.69
CA PRO A 209 -10.79 6.19 -6.84
C PRO A 209 -12.33 6.26 -6.79
N THR A 210 -12.94 7.45 -6.88
CA THR A 210 -14.42 7.58 -6.93
C THR A 210 -14.99 6.98 -8.21
N ALA A 211 -14.40 7.25 -9.37
CA ALA A 211 -14.80 6.64 -10.63
C ALA A 211 -14.68 5.12 -10.58
N ARG A 212 -13.57 4.60 -10.03
CA ARG A 212 -13.38 3.15 -9.84
C ARG A 212 -14.39 2.55 -8.86
N ALA A 213 -14.75 3.26 -7.78
CA ALA A 213 -15.75 2.83 -6.83
C ALA A 213 -17.14 2.73 -7.49
N LEU A 214 -17.53 3.70 -8.33
CA LEU A 214 -18.79 3.66 -9.09
C LEU A 214 -18.81 2.50 -10.10
N VAL A 215 -17.70 2.27 -10.80
CA VAL A 215 -17.55 1.12 -11.70
C VAL A 215 -17.69 -0.19 -10.93
N ALA A 216 -17.08 -0.31 -9.75
CA ALA A 216 -17.16 -1.50 -8.92
C ALA A 216 -18.60 -1.81 -8.44
N VAL A 217 -19.42 -0.79 -8.16
CA VAL A 217 -20.87 -0.96 -7.88
C VAL A 217 -21.60 -1.54 -9.10
N ARG A 218 -21.25 -1.05 -10.30
CA ARG A 218 -21.85 -1.48 -11.57
C ARG A 218 -21.43 -2.90 -11.96
N GLU A 219 -20.23 -3.33 -11.60
CA GLU A 219 -19.62 -4.62 -11.98
C GLU A 219 -20.23 -5.87 -11.28
N ARG A 220 -21.47 -5.81 -10.75
CA ARG A 220 -22.19 -6.88 -10.02
C ARG A 220 -21.79 -8.31 -10.47
N LYS A 221 -20.78 -8.90 -9.78
CA LYS A 221 -20.03 -10.11 -10.17
C LYS A 221 -19.74 -10.19 -11.67
N LEU A 222 -18.48 -9.95 -12.06
CA LEU A 222 -18.01 -10.26 -13.41
C LEU A 222 -18.45 -11.69 -13.79
N SER A 223 -19.33 -11.78 -14.78
CA SER A 223 -19.81 -13.05 -15.33
C SER A 223 -18.60 -13.93 -15.68
N THR A 224 -18.55 -15.12 -15.10
CA THR A 224 -17.51 -16.14 -15.33
C THR A 224 -17.41 -16.56 -16.79
N SER A 225 -18.43 -16.28 -17.61
CA SER A 225 -18.48 -16.66 -19.03
C SER A 225 -17.53 -15.86 -19.93
N ASN A 226 -17.06 -14.67 -19.52
CA ASN A 226 -16.23 -13.79 -20.35
C ASN A 226 -14.78 -13.63 -19.86
N LEU A 227 -14.39 -14.34 -18.80
CA LEU A 227 -13.11 -14.11 -18.12
C LEU A 227 -11.91 -14.51 -18.97
N ARG A 228 -11.98 -15.65 -19.68
CA ARG A 228 -10.88 -16.13 -20.54
C ARG A 228 -10.63 -15.20 -21.74
N ALA A 229 -11.68 -14.59 -22.28
CA ALA A 229 -11.58 -13.65 -23.40
C ALA A 229 -11.15 -12.24 -22.98
N ARG A 230 -11.48 -11.80 -21.75
CA ARG A 230 -11.04 -10.51 -21.18
C ARG A 230 -9.62 -10.55 -20.66
N VAL A 231 -9.19 -11.62 -19.96
CA VAL A 231 -7.80 -11.77 -19.51
C VAL A 231 -6.82 -11.82 -20.69
N ARG A 232 -7.21 -12.48 -21.79
CA ARG A 232 -6.42 -12.50 -23.03
C ARG A 232 -6.30 -11.12 -23.69
N ARG A 233 -7.35 -10.29 -23.61
CA ARG A 233 -7.34 -8.91 -24.12
C ARG A 233 -6.58 -7.94 -23.21
N ILE A 234 -6.67 -8.09 -21.90
CA ILE A 234 -5.93 -7.29 -20.91
C ILE A 234 -4.42 -7.58 -21.01
N GLY A 235 -4.04 -8.86 -21.18
CA GLY A 235 -2.64 -9.24 -21.39
C GLY A 235 -2.04 -8.62 -22.66
N VAL A 236 -2.81 -8.59 -23.77
CA VAL A 236 -2.36 -7.97 -25.03
C VAL A 236 -2.38 -6.45 -24.96
N GLY A 237 -3.38 -5.84 -24.31
CA GLY A 237 -3.45 -4.39 -24.09
C GLY A 237 -2.30 -3.87 -23.23
N LEU A 238 -2.01 -4.55 -22.10
CA LEU A 238 -0.85 -4.24 -21.25
C LEU A 238 0.48 -4.47 -21.97
N LEU A 239 0.56 -5.45 -22.87
CA LEU A 239 1.75 -5.66 -23.70
C LEU A 239 1.95 -4.51 -24.68
N ILE A 240 0.87 -4.04 -25.33
CA ILE A 240 0.90 -2.90 -26.25
C ILE A 240 1.23 -1.61 -25.50
N GLU A 241 0.65 -1.38 -24.32
CA GLU A 241 0.95 -0.24 -23.46
C GLU A 241 2.41 -0.28 -22.97
N SER A 242 2.92 -1.46 -22.59
CA SER A 242 4.32 -1.63 -22.16
C SER A 242 5.30 -1.46 -23.32
N LEU A 243 4.93 -1.91 -24.52
CA LEU A 243 5.70 -1.69 -25.76
C LEU A 243 5.68 -0.22 -26.16
N ALA A 244 4.53 0.46 -26.07
CA ALA A 244 4.42 1.89 -26.32
C ALA A 244 5.27 2.69 -25.33
N LEU A 245 5.26 2.32 -24.05
CA LEU A 245 6.10 2.93 -23.02
C LEU A 245 7.58 2.70 -23.28
N ALA A 246 7.97 1.47 -23.66
CA ALA A 246 9.35 1.13 -24.00
C ALA A 246 9.84 1.89 -25.24
N VAL A 247 9.00 2.03 -26.27
CA VAL A 247 9.29 2.84 -27.46
C VAL A 247 9.42 4.31 -27.08
N LEU A 248 8.54 4.85 -26.22
CA LEU A 248 8.62 6.23 -25.77
C LEU A 248 9.91 6.51 -24.99
N ILE A 249 10.34 5.55 -24.16
CA ILE A 249 11.60 5.63 -23.41
C ILE A 249 12.80 5.59 -24.37
N LEU A 250 12.78 4.72 -25.38
CA LEU A 250 13.85 4.65 -26.38
C LEU A 250 13.94 5.92 -27.24
N VAL A 251 12.80 6.50 -27.62
CA VAL A 251 12.73 7.78 -28.33
C VAL A 251 13.26 8.92 -27.45
N LEU A 252 12.87 8.96 -26.17
CA LEU A 252 13.41 9.94 -25.22
C LEU A 252 14.92 9.81 -25.03
N LEU A 253 15.43 8.58 -24.91
CA LEU A 253 16.86 8.34 -24.79
C LEU A 253 17.64 8.77 -26.05
N TYR A 254 17.11 8.50 -27.24
CA TYR A 254 17.71 8.92 -28.51
C TYR A 254 17.69 10.44 -28.73
N ILE A 255 16.71 11.16 -28.19
CA ILE A 255 16.63 12.63 -28.28
C ILE A 255 17.59 13.31 -27.29
N ILE A 256 17.90 12.65 -26.17
CA ILE A 256 18.72 13.20 -25.08
C ILE A 256 20.21 12.84 -25.24
N SER A 257 20.55 11.83 -26.06
CA SER A 257 21.91 11.48 -26.49
C SER A 257 22.32 12.20 -27.76
#